data_AF-A0A523JPF7-F1
#
_entry.id   AF-A0A523JPF7-F1
#
_cell.length_a   1.000
_cell.length_b   1.000
_cell.length_c   1.000
_cell.angle_alpha   90.00
_cell.angle_beta   90.00
_cell.angle_gamma   90.00
#
_symmetry.space_group_name_H-M   'P 1'
#
loop_
_entity.id
_entity.type
_entity.pdbx_description
1 polymer ?
#
loop_
_entity_poly.entity_id
_entity_poly.type
_entity_poly.pdbx_seq_one_letter_code
_entity_poly.pdbx_strand_id
1 'polypeptide(L)'
;MSERTLSLKSAMVFVAIACAFAGCASKDDVSPGDVKKQAFEDLRSEIRAVIDDPAREGEAITLVDELSEDLNTLREKISERRQRVRELNADYDISRADLEAFFDQVDREIKLNKRQMSEKQRALFAILTPDERSAISKAHTKAMAAAIRNIQAI
;
A
#
# COMPACT_ATOMS: atom_id res chain seq x y z
N MET A 1 -15.44 -56.99 33.48
CA MET A 1 -15.85 -55.56 33.47
C MET A 1 -14.61 -54.69 33.64
N SER A 2 -13.82 -54.43 32.58
CA SER A 2 -12.69 -53.47 32.66
C SER A 2 -12.14 -53.11 31.28
N GLU A 3 -12.96 -52.60 30.35
CA GLU A 3 -12.45 -52.19 29.02
C GLU A 3 -13.02 -50.85 28.50
N ARG A 4 -13.89 -50.17 29.25
CA ARG A 4 -14.55 -48.94 28.77
C ARG A 4 -13.90 -47.61 29.21
N THR A 5 -12.76 -47.63 29.88
CA THR A 5 -12.13 -46.41 30.43
C THR A 5 -10.92 -45.89 29.65
N LEU A 6 -10.38 -46.63 28.67
CA LEU A 6 -9.22 -46.18 27.89
C LEU A 6 -9.56 -45.22 26.74
N SER A 7 -10.79 -45.21 26.24
CA SER A 7 -11.16 -44.40 25.05
C SER A 7 -11.36 -42.91 25.36
N LEU A 8 -11.81 -42.56 26.58
CA LEU A 8 -12.11 -41.16 26.94
C LEU A 8 -10.86 -40.29 27.15
N LYS A 9 -9.74 -40.87 27.62
CA LYS A 9 -8.54 -40.08 27.93
C LYS A 9 -7.79 -39.61 26.68
N SER A 10 -7.81 -40.41 25.60
CA SER A 10 -7.18 -40.04 24.33
C SER A 10 -7.95 -38.93 23.60
N ALA A 11 -9.28 -38.90 23.69
CA ALA A 11 -10.08 -37.85 23.05
C ALA A 11 -9.83 -36.45 23.66
N MET A 12 -9.54 -36.38 24.97
CA MET A 12 -9.31 -35.10 25.67
C MET A 12 -7.99 -34.43 25.29
N VAL A 13 -6.96 -35.20 24.93
CA VAL A 13 -5.64 -34.67 24.53
C VAL A 13 -5.68 -34.02 23.15
N PHE A 14 -6.46 -34.56 22.20
CA PHE A 14 -6.62 -33.97 20.88
C PHE A 14 -7.38 -32.63 20.91
N VAL A 15 -8.35 -32.47 21.82
CA VAL A 15 -9.07 -31.20 21.99
C VAL A 15 -8.17 -30.11 22.59
N ALA A 16 -7.28 -30.46 23.52
CA ALA A 16 -6.34 -29.50 24.10
C ALA A 16 -5.30 -29.00 23.09
N ILE A 17 -4.83 -29.87 22.17
CA ILE A 17 -3.90 -29.48 21.10
C ILE A 17 -4.62 -28.61 20.04
N ALA A 18 -5.88 -28.90 19.72
CA ALA A 18 -6.66 -28.08 18.79
C ALA A 18 -6.91 -26.64 19.30
N CYS A 19 -7.08 -26.46 20.62
CA CYS A 19 -7.23 -25.12 21.22
C CYS A 19 -5.92 -24.32 21.26
N ALA A 20 -4.76 -24.99 21.25
CA ALA A 20 -3.46 -24.30 21.24
C ALA A 20 -3.16 -23.58 19.92
N PHE A 21 -3.77 -24.00 18.79
CA PHE A 21 -3.62 -23.32 17.50
C PHE A 21 -4.65 -22.20 17.26
N ALA A 22 -5.66 -22.06 18.11
CA ALA A 22 -6.58 -20.93 18.07
C ALA A 22 -6.02 -19.67 18.79
N GLY A 23 -4.84 -19.78 19.41
CA GLY A 23 -4.24 -18.75 20.27
C GLY A 23 -3.31 -17.73 19.60
N CYS A 24 -2.96 -17.88 18.32
CA CYS A 24 -2.14 -16.88 17.60
C CYS A 24 -2.99 -15.86 16.83
N ALA A 25 -4.11 -15.44 17.42
CA ALA A 25 -5.02 -14.44 16.88
C ALA A 25 -4.95 -13.10 17.61
N SER A 26 -3.84 -12.79 18.29
CA SER A 26 -3.47 -11.41 18.59
C SER A 26 -2.95 -10.76 17.30
N LYS A 27 -3.86 -10.55 16.34
CA LYS A 27 -3.63 -9.62 15.24
C LYS A 27 -3.57 -8.24 15.88
N ASP A 28 -2.37 -7.73 16.09
CA ASP A 28 -2.20 -6.29 16.09
C ASP A 28 -2.82 -5.80 14.77
N ASP A 29 -3.80 -4.90 14.85
CA ASP A 29 -4.46 -4.29 13.69
C ASP A 29 -3.42 -3.44 12.95
N VAL A 30 -2.62 -4.08 12.10
CA VAL A 30 -1.63 -3.40 11.26
C VAL A 30 -2.41 -2.51 10.30
N SER A 31 -2.23 -1.19 10.43
CA SER A 31 -2.96 -0.26 9.58
C SER A 31 -2.49 -0.39 8.13
N PRO A 32 -3.36 -0.10 7.13
CA PRO A 32 -2.93 -0.03 5.74
C PRO A 32 -1.75 0.94 5.50
N GLY A 33 -1.62 1.97 6.35
CA GLY A 33 -0.50 2.90 6.36
C GLY A 33 0.82 2.22 6.74
N ASP A 34 0.80 1.37 7.76
CA ASP A 34 1.98 0.62 8.22
C ASP A 34 2.42 -0.40 7.18
N VAL A 35 1.47 -1.11 6.57
CA VAL A 35 1.76 -2.06 5.47
C VAL A 35 2.43 -1.34 4.29
N LYS A 36 1.93 -0.14 3.93
CA LYS A 36 2.56 0.68 2.88
C LYS A 36 3.97 1.11 3.30
N LYS A 37 4.15 1.64 4.51
CA LYS A 37 5.45 2.09 5.01
C LYS A 37 6.49 0.96 4.96
N GLN A 38 6.12 -0.22 5.45
CA GLN A 38 6.99 -1.39 5.39
C GLN A 38 7.32 -1.79 3.96
N ALA A 39 6.34 -1.80 3.06
CA ALA A 39 6.58 -2.20 1.66
C ALA A 39 7.53 -1.25 0.91
N PHE A 40 7.52 0.05 1.22
CA PHE A 40 8.51 1.00 0.68
C PHE A 40 9.89 0.81 1.32
N GLU A 41 9.97 0.46 2.60
CA GLU A 41 11.25 0.15 3.22
C GLU A 41 11.88 -1.13 2.66
N ASP A 42 11.05 -2.16 2.43
CA ASP A 42 11.48 -3.38 1.74
C ASP A 42 12.04 -3.03 0.34
N LEU A 43 11.39 -2.12 -0.39
CA LEU A 43 11.86 -1.66 -1.71
C LEU A 43 13.21 -0.93 -1.62
N ARG A 44 13.39 -0.02 -0.65
CA ARG A 44 14.68 0.66 -0.44
C ARG A 44 15.78 -0.34 -0.08
N SER A 45 15.48 -1.32 0.77
CA SER A 45 16.44 -2.36 1.14
C SER A 45 16.86 -3.20 -0.08
N GLU A 46 15.92 -3.53 -0.96
CA GLU A 46 16.24 -4.28 -2.19
C GLU A 46 17.12 -3.45 -3.14
N ILE A 47 16.85 -2.15 -3.28
CA ILE A 47 17.67 -1.24 -4.08
C ILE A 47 19.13 -1.23 -3.57
N ARG A 48 19.34 -1.06 -2.27
CA ARG A 48 20.68 -1.08 -1.64
C ARG A 48 21.40 -2.41 -1.79
N ALA A 49 20.64 -3.51 -1.88
CA ALA A 49 21.21 -4.85 -2.00
C ALA A 49 21.64 -5.20 -3.43
N VAL A 50 21.08 -4.53 -4.43
CA VAL A 50 21.17 -4.92 -5.84
C VAL A 50 21.99 -3.93 -6.69
N ILE A 51 22.03 -2.64 -6.31
CA ILE A 51 22.77 -1.61 -7.06
C ILE A 51 24.13 -1.37 -6.39
N ASP A 52 25.21 -1.83 -7.02
CA ASP A 52 26.57 -1.67 -6.48
C ASP A 52 27.12 -0.24 -6.60
N ASP A 53 26.63 0.54 -7.58
CA ASP A 53 27.05 1.92 -7.80
C ASP A 53 26.36 2.86 -6.79
N PRO A 54 27.09 3.45 -5.83
CA PRO A 54 26.49 4.25 -4.76
C PRO A 54 25.80 5.53 -5.27
N ALA A 55 26.23 6.08 -6.40
CA ALA A 55 25.59 7.25 -6.98
C ALA A 55 24.22 6.90 -7.58
N ARG A 56 24.15 5.80 -8.34
CA ARG A 56 22.87 5.29 -8.89
C ARG A 56 21.94 4.79 -7.80
N GLU A 57 22.47 4.15 -6.76
CA GLU A 57 21.69 3.73 -5.60
C GLU A 57 21.00 4.94 -4.96
N GLY A 58 21.76 6.01 -4.68
CA GLY A 58 21.22 7.23 -4.10
C GLY A 58 20.13 7.88 -4.95
N GLU A 59 20.32 7.93 -6.28
CA GLU A 59 19.32 8.45 -7.21
C GLU A 59 18.05 7.57 -7.23
N ALA A 60 18.19 6.25 -7.25
CA ALA A 60 17.07 5.31 -7.20
C ALA A 60 16.26 5.43 -5.91
N ILE A 61 16.93 5.55 -4.75
CA ILE A 61 16.28 5.77 -3.45
C ILE A 61 15.53 7.10 -3.47
N THR A 62 16.14 8.17 -3.98
CA THR A 62 15.50 9.50 -4.08
C THR A 62 14.21 9.43 -4.90
N LEU A 63 14.23 8.77 -6.06
CA LEU A 63 13.04 8.59 -6.90
C LEU A 63 11.93 7.78 -6.20
N VAL A 64 12.31 6.77 -5.41
CA VAL A 64 11.35 5.99 -4.60
C VAL A 64 10.76 6.82 -3.46
N ASP A 65 11.55 7.68 -2.82
CA ASP A 65 11.10 8.58 -1.77
C ASP A 65 10.11 9.60 -2.31
N GLU A 66 10.43 10.27 -3.41
CA GLU A 66 9.53 11.20 -4.08
C GLU A 66 8.23 10.52 -4.54
N LEU A 67 8.31 9.28 -5.05
CA LEU A 67 7.11 8.51 -5.42
C LEU A 67 6.25 8.17 -4.19
N SER A 68 6.89 7.85 -3.05
CA SER A 68 6.20 7.60 -1.78
C SER A 68 5.47 8.84 -1.28
N GLU A 69 6.11 10.01 -1.40
CA GLU A 69 5.55 11.30 -1.04
C GLU A 69 4.37 11.68 -1.94
N ASP A 70 4.52 11.57 -3.27
CA ASP A 70 3.42 11.80 -4.23
C ASP A 70 2.17 10.98 -3.89
N LEU A 71 2.36 9.71 -3.46
CA LEU A 71 1.27 8.83 -3.06
C LEU A 71 0.62 9.23 -1.73
N ASN A 72 1.37 9.85 -0.81
CA ASN A 72 0.82 10.44 0.41
C ASN A 72 -0.01 11.68 0.09
N THR A 73 0.51 12.57 -0.73
CA THR A 73 -0.23 13.75 -1.20
C THR A 73 -1.48 13.34 -1.97
N LEU A 74 -1.41 12.29 -2.80
CA LEU A 74 -2.59 11.76 -3.48
C LEU A 74 -3.64 11.23 -2.50
N ARG A 75 -3.22 10.52 -1.45
CA ARG A 75 -4.10 10.06 -0.36
C ARG A 75 -4.83 11.24 0.29
N GLU A 76 -4.10 12.28 0.67
CA GLU A 76 -4.66 13.48 1.29
C GLU A 76 -5.67 14.17 0.38
N LYS A 77 -5.31 14.42 -0.89
CA LYS A 77 -6.22 14.98 -1.89
C LYS A 77 -7.49 14.16 -2.09
N ILE A 78 -7.42 12.82 -2.02
CA ILE A 78 -8.61 11.97 -2.11
C ILE A 78 -9.51 12.15 -0.88
N SER A 79 -8.93 12.27 0.32
CA SER A 79 -9.67 12.56 1.54
C SER A 79 -10.38 13.92 1.46
N GLU A 80 -9.66 14.96 1.01
CA GLU A 80 -10.20 16.30 0.78
C GLU A 80 -11.33 16.30 -0.24
N ARG A 81 -11.16 15.61 -1.38
CA ARG A 81 -12.21 15.49 -2.40
C ARG A 81 -13.46 14.81 -1.86
N ARG A 82 -13.31 13.76 -1.05
CA ARG A 82 -14.46 13.10 -0.41
C ARG A 82 -15.19 14.03 0.55
N GLN A 83 -14.45 14.80 1.33
CA GLN A 83 -15.02 15.82 2.20
C GLN A 83 -15.75 16.89 1.38
N ARG A 84 -15.14 17.38 0.30
CA ARG A 84 -15.75 18.37 -0.58
C ARG A 84 -17.02 17.86 -1.23
N VAL A 85 -17.05 16.62 -1.72
CA VAL A 85 -18.26 16.00 -2.26
C VAL A 85 -19.39 15.96 -1.22
N ARG A 86 -19.07 15.68 0.06
CA ARG A 86 -20.09 15.73 1.13
C ARG A 86 -20.64 17.14 1.33
N GLU A 87 -19.79 18.16 1.31
CA GLU A 87 -20.19 19.56 1.44
C GLU A 87 -21.07 20.00 0.27
N LEU A 88 -20.65 19.71 -0.96
CA LEU A 88 -21.41 20.04 -2.17
C LEU A 88 -22.78 19.34 -2.20
N ASN A 89 -22.86 18.10 -1.72
CA ASN A 89 -24.12 17.36 -1.62
C ASN A 89 -25.05 17.89 -0.51
N ALA A 90 -24.52 18.56 0.50
CA ALA A 90 -25.29 19.14 1.60
C ALA A 90 -25.78 20.57 1.29
N ASP A 91 -25.20 21.20 0.28
CA ASP A 91 -25.57 22.54 -0.19
C ASP A 91 -26.72 22.44 -1.21
N TYR A 92 -27.94 22.80 -0.78
CA TYR A 92 -29.12 22.78 -1.66
C TYR A 92 -29.13 23.91 -2.69
N ASP A 93 -28.31 24.95 -2.49
CA ASP A 93 -28.22 26.11 -3.37
C ASP A 93 -27.09 25.96 -4.42
N ILE A 94 -26.37 24.84 -4.39
CA ILE A 94 -25.26 24.60 -5.32
C ILE A 94 -25.74 24.60 -6.77
N SER A 95 -25.05 25.36 -7.63
CA SER A 95 -25.36 25.37 -9.04
C SER A 95 -24.74 24.15 -9.74
N ARG A 96 -25.35 23.75 -10.86
CA ARG A 96 -24.75 22.75 -11.75
C ARG A 96 -23.36 23.18 -12.24
N ALA A 97 -23.16 24.47 -12.49
CA ALA A 97 -21.87 25.00 -12.95
C ALA A 97 -20.76 24.82 -11.89
N ASP A 98 -21.09 24.94 -10.61
CA ASP A 98 -20.13 24.72 -9.52
C ASP A 98 -19.70 23.24 -9.43
N LEU A 99 -20.65 22.33 -9.62
CA LEU A 99 -20.37 20.89 -9.69
C LEU A 99 -19.48 20.54 -10.90
N GLU A 100 -19.81 21.05 -12.08
CA GLU A 100 -19.02 20.84 -13.29
C GLU A 100 -17.60 21.40 -13.14
N ALA A 101 -17.44 22.60 -12.59
CA ALA A 101 -16.14 23.19 -12.31
C ALA A 101 -15.30 22.36 -11.34
N PHE A 102 -15.92 21.80 -10.29
CA PHE A 102 -15.26 20.89 -9.36
C PHE A 102 -14.80 19.59 -10.03
N PHE A 103 -15.66 18.94 -10.82
CA PHE A 103 -15.29 17.70 -11.52
C PHE A 103 -14.17 17.93 -12.55
N ASP A 104 -14.24 19.04 -13.28
CA ASP A 104 -13.19 19.44 -14.22
C ASP A 104 -11.84 19.66 -13.53
N GLN A 105 -11.85 20.25 -12.32
CA GLN A 105 -10.64 20.38 -11.51
C GLN A 105 -10.10 18.99 -11.11
N VAL A 106 -10.94 18.12 -10.57
CA VAL A 106 -10.54 16.77 -10.14
C VAL A 106 -9.93 15.98 -11.31
N ASP A 107 -10.53 16.07 -12.50
CA ASP A 107 -10.04 15.40 -13.70
C ASP A 107 -8.66 15.89 -14.14
N ARG A 108 -8.42 17.21 -14.09
CA ARG A 108 -7.09 17.79 -14.37
C ARG A 108 -6.05 17.27 -13.39
N GLU A 109 -6.38 17.25 -12.10
CA GLU A 109 -5.48 16.75 -11.07
C GLU A 109 -5.18 15.26 -11.21
N ILE A 110 -6.18 14.43 -11.54
CA ILE A 110 -5.97 12.99 -11.79
C ILE A 110 -5.01 12.79 -12.97
N LYS A 111 -5.19 13.51 -14.07
CA LYS A 111 -4.31 13.43 -15.24
C LYS A 111 -2.88 13.85 -14.91
N LEU A 112 -2.72 14.94 -14.14
CA LEU A 112 -1.42 15.42 -13.71
C LEU A 112 -0.70 14.39 -12.81
N ASN A 113 -1.37 13.89 -11.77
CA ASN A 113 -0.77 12.93 -10.83
C ASN A 113 -0.36 11.64 -11.56
N LYS A 114 -1.22 11.12 -12.46
CA LYS A 114 -0.90 9.93 -13.26
C LYS A 114 0.34 10.14 -14.13
N ARG A 115 0.46 11.32 -14.75
CA ARG A 115 1.62 11.69 -15.56
C ARG A 115 2.89 11.73 -14.70
N GLN A 116 2.87 12.45 -13.58
CA GLN A 116 4.01 12.59 -12.66
C GLN A 116 4.49 11.24 -12.13
N MET A 117 3.58 10.38 -11.68
CA MET A 117 3.93 9.02 -11.22
C MET A 117 4.55 8.18 -12.33
N SER A 118 4.01 8.27 -13.56
CA SER A 118 4.54 7.53 -14.71
C SER A 118 5.94 8.04 -15.12
N GLU A 119 6.18 9.34 -15.03
CA GLU A 119 7.48 9.95 -15.30
C GLU A 119 8.53 9.49 -14.28
N LYS A 120 8.22 9.52 -12.97
CA LYS A 120 9.12 9.02 -11.93
C LYS A 120 9.41 7.52 -12.06
N GLN A 121 8.39 6.71 -12.37
CA GLN A 121 8.58 5.28 -12.61
C GLN A 121 9.49 5.02 -13.81
N ARG A 122 9.35 5.81 -14.88
CA ARG A 122 10.24 5.72 -16.05
C ARG A 122 11.66 6.16 -15.71
N ALA A 123 11.82 7.24 -14.96
CA ALA A 123 13.13 7.71 -14.50
C ALA A 123 13.82 6.62 -13.67
N LEU A 124 13.11 6.01 -12.73
CA LEU A 124 13.63 4.90 -11.92
C LEU A 124 14.09 3.75 -12.81
N PHE A 125 13.29 3.31 -13.78
CA PHE A 125 13.70 2.21 -14.66
C PHE A 125 14.75 2.59 -15.71
N ALA A 126 14.97 3.88 -15.98
CA ALA A 126 15.99 4.33 -16.92
C ALA A 126 17.41 4.26 -16.32
N ILE A 127 17.53 4.39 -14.99
CA ILE A 127 18.82 4.33 -14.29
C ILE A 127 19.22 2.91 -13.88
N LEU A 128 18.31 1.94 -13.95
CA LEU A 128 18.56 0.53 -13.64
C LEU A 128 19.02 -0.24 -14.87
N THR A 129 19.95 -1.16 -14.66
CA THR A 129 20.25 -2.24 -15.62
C THR A 129 19.10 -3.24 -15.70
N PRO A 130 19.01 -4.07 -16.76
CA PRO A 130 17.98 -5.10 -16.87
C PRO A 130 17.96 -6.09 -15.71
N ASP A 131 19.12 -6.48 -15.19
CA ASP A 131 19.25 -7.45 -14.10
C ASP A 131 18.80 -6.83 -12.76
N GLU A 132 19.26 -5.62 -12.46
CA GLU A 132 18.81 -4.87 -11.27
C GLU A 132 17.29 -4.65 -11.30
N ARG A 133 16.76 -4.25 -12.48
CA ARG A 133 15.32 -4.06 -12.67
C ARG A 133 14.54 -5.34 -12.43
N SER A 134 15.02 -6.47 -12.93
CA SER A 134 14.38 -7.78 -12.72
C SER A 134 14.32 -8.11 -11.23
N ALA A 135 15.43 -7.95 -10.51
CA ALA A 135 15.52 -8.22 -9.08
C ALA A 135 14.56 -7.33 -8.25
N ILE A 136 14.51 -6.03 -8.52
CA ILE A 136 13.73 -5.06 -7.73
C ILE A 136 12.23 -5.10 -8.10
N SER A 137 11.85 -5.61 -9.27
CA SER A 137 10.48 -5.54 -9.82
C SER A 137 9.39 -6.06 -8.87
N LYS A 138 9.67 -7.12 -8.12
CA LYS A 138 8.73 -7.72 -7.15
C LYS A 138 8.50 -6.82 -5.95
N ALA A 139 9.57 -6.27 -5.37
CA ALA A 139 9.48 -5.32 -4.26
C ALA A 139 8.75 -4.05 -4.69
N HIS A 140 9.07 -3.53 -5.89
CA HIS A 140 8.38 -2.38 -6.46
C HIS A 140 6.87 -2.62 -6.62
N THR A 141 6.49 -3.76 -7.19
CA THR A 141 5.07 -4.13 -7.36
C THR A 141 4.35 -4.26 -6.02
N LYS A 142 4.99 -4.84 -5.01
CA LYS A 142 4.47 -4.95 -3.64
C LYS A 142 4.24 -3.57 -3.02
N ALA A 143 5.21 -2.66 -3.15
CA ALA A 143 5.11 -1.29 -2.64
C ALA A 143 3.94 -0.52 -3.30
N MET A 144 3.80 -0.60 -4.63
CA MET A 144 2.70 0.04 -5.36
C MET A 144 1.34 -0.56 -4.97
N ALA A 145 1.23 -1.88 -4.86
CA ALA A 145 0.00 -2.55 -4.43
C ALA A 145 -0.39 -2.16 -2.99
N ALA A 146 0.57 -2.04 -2.09
CA ALA A 146 0.34 -1.57 -0.73
C ALA A 146 -0.14 -0.10 -0.71
N ALA A 147 0.46 0.77 -1.54
CA ALA A 147 0.03 2.16 -1.66
C ALA A 147 -1.40 2.30 -2.20
N ILE A 148 -1.74 1.54 -3.24
CA ILE A 148 -3.10 1.52 -3.81
C ILE A 148 -4.11 1.09 -2.75
N ARG A 149 -3.84 -0.01 -2.03
CA ARG A 149 -4.72 -0.48 -0.95
C ARG A 149 -4.86 0.53 0.17
N ASN A 150 -3.76 1.19 0.54
CA ASN A 150 -3.80 2.25 1.53
C ASN A 150 -4.72 3.38 1.06
N ILE A 151 -4.54 3.91 -0.15
CA ILE A 151 -5.40 4.95 -0.73
C ILE A 151 -6.88 4.53 -0.77
N GLN A 152 -7.18 3.29 -1.13
CA GLN A 152 -8.54 2.74 -1.18
C GLN A 152 -9.19 2.57 0.22
N ALA A 153 -8.38 2.52 1.28
CA ALA A 153 -8.88 2.38 2.65
C ALA A 153 -9.33 3.71 3.29
N ILE A 154 -9.17 4.85 2.59
CA ILE A 154 -9.86 6.09 2.97
C ILE A 154 -11.33 5.92 2.68
#